data_AF-A0A5C5YD53-F1
#
_entry.id   AF-A0A5C5YD53-F1
#
_cell.length_a   1.000
_cell.length_b   1.000
_cell.length_c   1.000
_cell.angle_alpha   90.00
_cell.angle_beta   90.00
_cell.angle_gamma   90.00
#
_symmetry.space_group_name_H-M   'P 1'
#
loop_
_entity.id
_entity.type
_entity.pdbx_description
1 polymer ?
#
loop_
_entity_poly.entity_id
_entity_poly.type
_entity_poly.pdbx_seq_one_letter_code
_entity_poly.pdbx_strand_id
1 'polypeptide(L)'
;MSLKSLLPIREQRPELREAADQLDHWLGSQRRQDIFTSRRVVRDLSDVLSHQEIFDTLQALRELGLVRVYYRVIDQQGGLVGKCYGTPDEIPHEASDAYGDVFEVDRTRIAQVFEFIK
;
A
#
# COMPACT_ATOMS: atom_id res chain seq x y z
N MET A 1 -7.09 -18.65 9.91
CA MET A 1 -6.82 -18.75 8.46
C MET A 1 -6.76 -17.34 7.90
N SER A 2 -5.58 -16.87 7.49
CA SER A 2 -5.43 -15.61 6.76
C SER A 2 -5.60 -15.91 5.26
N LEU A 3 -6.37 -15.08 4.56
CA LEU A 3 -7.01 -15.40 3.28
C LEU A 3 -6.35 -14.71 2.08
N LYS A 4 -5.02 -14.50 2.11
CA LYS A 4 -4.29 -13.81 1.03
C LYS A 4 -2.90 -14.40 0.85
N SER A 5 -2.85 -15.61 0.31
CA SER A 5 -1.58 -16.29 0.05
C SER A 5 -0.83 -15.57 -1.07
N LEU A 6 0.39 -15.08 -0.78
CA LEU A 6 1.32 -14.55 -1.79
C LEU A 6 2.00 -15.68 -2.61
N LEU A 7 1.39 -16.85 -2.69
CA LEU A 7 1.86 -18.01 -3.46
C LEU A 7 2.19 -17.66 -4.93
N PRO A 8 1.38 -16.85 -5.66
CA PRO A 8 1.70 -16.52 -7.04
C PRO A 8 3.05 -15.79 -7.20
N ILE A 9 3.45 -14.96 -6.22
CA ILE A 9 4.79 -14.33 -6.24
C ILE A 9 5.87 -15.38 -6.08
N ARG A 10 5.71 -16.29 -5.11
CA ARG A 10 6.70 -17.36 -4.82
C ARG A 10 6.92 -18.30 -6.01
N GLU A 11 5.87 -18.54 -6.79
CA GLU A 11 5.91 -19.42 -7.97
C GLU A 11 6.46 -18.72 -9.22
N GLN A 12 6.11 -17.45 -9.44
CA GLN A 12 6.45 -16.74 -10.69
C GLN A 12 7.68 -15.83 -10.58
N ARG A 13 8.08 -15.45 -9.36
CA ARG A 13 9.21 -14.55 -9.05
C ARG A 13 10.02 -15.15 -7.90
N PRO A 14 10.73 -16.28 -8.11
CA PRO A 14 11.43 -17.00 -7.05
C PRO A 14 12.50 -16.16 -6.34
N GLU A 15 13.05 -15.15 -7.01
CA GLU A 15 13.98 -14.18 -6.44
C GLU A 15 13.35 -13.27 -5.37
N LEU A 16 12.02 -13.12 -5.36
CA LEU A 16 11.26 -12.35 -4.37
C LEU A 16 10.65 -13.22 -3.28
N ARG A 17 10.99 -14.51 -3.23
CA ARG A 17 10.33 -15.48 -2.32
C ARG A 17 10.42 -15.08 -0.85
N GLU A 18 11.62 -14.72 -0.39
CA GLU A 18 11.84 -14.30 1.00
C GLU A 18 11.08 -13.01 1.32
N ALA A 19 11.13 -12.02 0.44
CA ALA A 19 10.39 -10.77 0.59
C ALA A 19 8.87 -11.00 0.62
N ALA A 20 8.36 -11.91 -0.21
CA ALA A 20 6.96 -12.32 -0.19
C ALA A 20 6.58 -13.03 1.11
N ASP A 21 7.46 -13.88 1.67
CA ASP A 21 7.22 -14.55 2.96
C ASP A 21 7.16 -13.54 4.11
N GLN A 22 8.08 -12.57 4.14
CA GLN A 22 8.08 -11.50 5.15
C GLN A 22 6.84 -10.61 5.01
N LEU A 23 6.46 -10.25 3.79
CA LEU A 23 5.26 -9.44 3.55
C LEU A 23 3.98 -10.19 3.95
N ASP A 24 3.87 -11.47 3.62
CA ASP A 24 2.73 -12.32 4.00
C ASP A 24 2.62 -12.47 5.53
N HIS A 25 3.76 -12.67 6.21
CA HIS A 25 3.81 -12.71 7.67
C HIS A 25 3.35 -11.38 8.28
N TRP A 26 3.88 -10.27 7.78
CA TRP A 26 3.48 -8.93 8.20
C TRP A 26 1.99 -8.69 7.99
N LEU A 27 1.44 -9.00 6.81
CA LEU A 27 0.01 -8.91 6.52
C LEU A 27 -0.84 -9.77 7.48
N GLY A 28 -0.36 -10.97 7.83
CA GLY A 28 -1.00 -11.83 8.82
C GLY A 28 -1.05 -11.24 10.23
N SER A 29 -0.06 -10.41 10.60
CA SER A 29 -0.03 -9.70 11.88
C SER A 29 -0.94 -8.46 11.92
N GLN A 30 -1.23 -7.85 10.77
CA GLN A 30 -2.14 -6.71 10.67
C GLN A 30 -3.58 -7.23 10.75
N ARG A 31 -4.34 -6.86 11.79
CA ARG A 31 -5.75 -7.28 12.00
C ARG A 31 -6.60 -7.07 10.73
N ARG A 32 -6.77 -8.10 9.89
CA ARG A 32 -7.62 -8.17 8.67
C ARG A 32 -7.82 -6.81 7.95
N GLN A 33 -6.75 -6.09 7.66
CA GLN A 33 -6.86 -4.90 6.83
C GLN A 33 -6.71 -5.32 5.38
N ASP A 34 -7.75 -5.06 4.57
CA ASP A 34 -7.71 -5.35 3.14
C ASP A 34 -6.84 -4.36 2.36
N ILE A 35 -6.49 -3.24 3.01
CA ILE A 35 -5.74 -2.12 2.45
C ILE A 35 -4.44 -1.88 3.24
N PHE A 36 -3.41 -1.46 2.52
CA PHE A 36 -2.14 -0.99 3.09
C PHE A 36 -1.50 0.04 2.16
N THR A 37 -0.48 0.75 2.64
CA THR A 37 0.22 1.79 1.87
C THR A 37 1.69 1.44 1.73
N SER A 38 2.33 1.85 0.63
CA SER A 38 3.77 1.64 0.43
C SER A 38 4.60 2.20 1.59
N ARG A 39 4.25 3.39 2.10
CA ARG A 39 4.93 4.00 3.25
C ARG A 39 4.87 3.14 4.50
N ARG A 40 3.73 2.52 4.78
CA ARG A 40 3.56 1.65 5.95
C ARG A 40 4.37 0.37 5.82
N VAL A 41 4.37 -0.24 4.64
CA VAL A 41 5.17 -1.44 4.36
C VAL A 41 6.66 -1.13 4.51
N VAL A 42 7.12 -0.03 3.92
CA VAL A 42 8.51 0.42 4.07
C VAL A 42 8.87 0.64 5.53
N ARG A 43 8.06 1.40 6.27
CA ARG A 43 8.32 1.69 7.69
C ARG A 43 8.40 0.43 8.54
N ASP A 44 7.54 -0.54 8.29
CA ASP A 44 7.41 -1.72 9.15
C ASP A 44 8.35 -2.87 8.74
N LEU A 45 8.87 -2.89 7.51
CA LEU A 45 9.71 -3.97 6.98
C LEU A 45 11.14 -3.55 6.61
N SER A 46 11.50 -2.27 6.71
CA SER A 46 12.87 -1.80 6.38
C SER A 46 13.97 -2.39 7.25
N ASP A 47 13.63 -2.94 8.42
CA ASP A 47 14.58 -3.58 9.33
C ASP A 47 14.96 -5.01 8.88
N VAL A 48 14.15 -5.61 8.00
CA VAL A 48 14.31 -7.01 7.55
C VAL A 48 14.43 -7.16 6.04
N LEU A 49 13.91 -6.20 5.27
CA LEU A 49 13.99 -6.16 3.81
C LEU A 49 14.58 -4.82 3.36
N SER A 50 15.35 -4.87 2.28
CA SER A 50 15.78 -3.65 1.60
C SER A 50 14.60 -2.91 0.96
N HIS A 51 14.73 -1.60 0.78
CA HIS A 51 13.74 -0.82 0.04
C HIS A 51 13.46 -1.40 -1.35
N GLN A 52 14.50 -1.89 -2.04
CA GLN A 52 14.37 -2.47 -3.36
C GLN A 52 13.48 -3.73 -3.34
N GLU A 53 13.73 -4.65 -2.41
CA GLU A 53 12.92 -5.87 -2.26
C GLU A 53 11.46 -5.56 -1.95
N ILE A 54 11.22 -4.56 -1.09
CA ILE A 54 9.86 -4.08 -0.80
C ILE A 54 9.20 -3.55 -2.07
N PHE A 55 9.87 -2.66 -2.81
CA PHE A 55 9.31 -2.08 -4.04
C PHE A 55 9.03 -3.16 -5.10
N ASP A 56 9.97 -4.07 -5.33
CA ASP A 56 9.82 -5.15 -6.31
C ASP A 56 8.68 -6.10 -5.93
N THR A 57 8.51 -6.39 -4.65
CA THR A 57 7.40 -7.22 -4.15
C THR A 57 6.05 -6.51 -4.32
N LEU A 58 5.97 -5.21 -4.00
CA LEU A 58 4.75 -4.42 -4.21
C LEU A 58 4.40 -4.29 -5.70
N GLN A 59 5.40 -4.16 -6.56
CA GLN A 59 5.22 -4.16 -8.00
C GLN A 59 4.72 -5.51 -8.50
N ALA A 60 5.30 -6.61 -8.02
CA ALA A 60 4.86 -7.96 -8.37
C ALA A 60 3.39 -8.22 -7.97
N LEU A 61 2.95 -7.73 -6.80
CA LEU A 61 1.53 -7.80 -6.41
C LEU A 61 0.61 -7.15 -7.45
N ARG A 62 1.00 -5.98 -7.97
CA ARG A 62 0.24 -5.23 -8.98
C ARG A 62 0.26 -5.96 -10.32
N GLU A 63 1.42 -6.40 -10.78
CA GLU A 63 1.59 -7.08 -12.07
C GLU A 63 0.81 -8.39 -12.14
N LEU A 64 0.77 -9.13 -11.03
CA LEU A 64 0.03 -10.38 -10.90
C LEU A 64 -1.47 -10.17 -10.63
N GLY A 65 -1.94 -8.93 -10.57
CA GLY A 65 -3.35 -8.61 -10.33
C GLY A 65 -3.85 -9.03 -8.95
N LEU A 66 -2.96 -9.18 -7.96
CA LEU A 66 -3.34 -9.54 -6.59
C LEU A 66 -3.91 -8.35 -5.82
N VAL A 67 -3.55 -7.14 -6.25
CA VAL A 67 -3.96 -5.88 -5.64
C VAL A 67 -4.44 -4.89 -6.68
N ARG A 68 -5.45 -4.11 -6.30
CA ARG A 68 -5.80 -2.84 -6.93
C ARG A 68 -4.92 -1.74 -6.33
N VAL A 69 -4.35 -0.91 -7.19
CA VAL A 69 -3.56 0.25 -6.79
C VAL A 69 -4.32 1.53 -7.12
N TYR A 70 -4.41 2.43 -6.15
CA TYR A 70 -5.00 3.76 -6.31
C TYR A 70 -4.34 4.73 -5.35
N TYR A 71 -4.64 6.02 -5.50
CA TYR A 71 -4.09 7.07 -4.67
C TYR A 71 -5.17 7.68 -3.78
N ARG A 72 -4.78 8.06 -2.57
CA ARG A 72 -5.63 8.79 -1.61
C ARG A 72 -4.82 9.88 -0.92
N VAL A 73 -5.54 10.87 -0.41
CA VAL A 73 -4.97 11.96 0.38
C VAL A 73 -4.83 11.52 1.83
N ILE A 74 -3.72 11.89 2.46
CA ILE A 74 -3.47 11.78 3.89
C ILE A 74 -3.73 13.15 4.53
N ASP A 75 -4.59 13.18 5.55
CA ASP A 75 -4.84 14.37 6.36
C ASP A 75 -3.65 14.71 7.29
N GLN A 76 -3.81 15.73 8.14
CA GLN A 76 -2.77 16.13 9.10
C GLN A 76 -2.52 15.10 10.22
N GLN A 77 -3.47 14.20 10.47
CA GLN A 77 -3.40 13.19 11.52
C GLN A 77 -2.90 11.83 11.00
N GLY A 78 -2.62 11.72 9.69
CA GLY A 78 -2.20 10.47 9.06
C GLY A 78 -3.36 9.60 8.56
N GLY A 79 -4.59 10.09 8.60
CA GLY A 79 -5.80 9.42 8.13
C GLY A 79 -5.95 9.51 6.62
N LEU A 80 -6.43 8.43 5.99
CA LEU A 80 -6.77 8.43 4.56
C LEU A 80 -8.14 9.09 4.35
N VAL A 81 -8.17 10.23 3.66
CA VAL A 81 -9.37 11.04 3.42
C VAL A 81 -9.73 11.12 1.93
N GLY A 82 -10.95 11.59 1.65
CA GLY A 82 -11.47 11.74 0.29
C GLY A 82 -11.68 10.44 -0.48
N LYS A 83 -11.97 10.58 -1.78
CA LYS A 83 -12.18 9.47 -2.73
C LYS A 83 -10.86 8.84 -3.18
N CYS A 84 -10.96 7.74 -3.91
CA CYS A 84 -9.83 7.09 -4.57
C CYS A 84 -9.57 7.71 -5.94
N TYR A 85 -8.30 7.90 -6.28
CA TYR A 85 -7.83 8.45 -7.56
C TYR A 85 -7.01 7.40 -8.31
N GLY A 86 -7.14 7.35 -9.63
CA GLY A 86 -6.39 6.39 -10.46
C GLY A 86 -4.94 6.80 -10.64
N THR A 87 -4.68 8.11 -10.71
CA THR A 87 -3.34 8.68 -10.84
C THR A 87 -3.10 9.82 -9.85
N PRO A 88 -1.83 10.16 -9.53
CA PRO A 88 -1.53 11.30 -8.67
C PRO A 88 -1.99 12.64 -9.23
N ASP A 89 -2.07 12.78 -10.55
CA ASP A 89 -2.41 14.04 -11.23
C ASP A 89 -3.91 14.36 -11.17
N GLU A 90 -4.76 13.36 -10.86
CA GLU A 90 -6.20 13.56 -10.65
C GLU A 90 -6.53 14.11 -9.25
N ILE A 91 -5.54 14.19 -8.36
CA ILE A 91 -5.74 14.60 -6.97
C ILE A 91 -5.89 16.12 -6.91
N PRO A 92 -6.94 16.63 -6.25
CA PRO A 92 -7.15 18.07 -6.14
C PRO A 92 -6.04 18.72 -5.30
N HIS A 93 -5.79 20.01 -5.56
CA HIS A 93 -4.84 20.82 -4.77
C HIS A 93 -5.31 21.09 -3.34
N GLU A 94 -6.60 20.87 -3.05
CA GLU A 94 -7.19 21.05 -1.73
C GLU A 94 -8.06 19.83 -1.36
N ALA A 95 -8.08 19.48 -0.08
CA ALA A 95 -8.94 18.45 0.47
C ALA A 95 -9.47 18.87 1.84
N SER A 96 -10.55 18.22 2.28
CA SER A 96 -11.06 18.34 3.64
C SER A 96 -10.69 17.12 4.48
N ASP A 97 -10.36 17.35 5.74
CA ASP A 97 -10.12 16.26 6.69
C ASP A 97 -11.44 15.66 7.23
N ALA A 98 -11.35 14.76 8.21
CA ALA A 98 -12.52 14.13 8.83
C ALA A 98 -13.41 15.09 9.62
N TYR A 99 -12.92 16.28 9.97
CA TYR A 99 -13.63 17.31 10.72
C TYR A 99 -14.21 18.43 9.82
N GLY A 100 -13.83 18.42 8.53
CA GLY A 100 -14.29 19.39 7.54
C GLY A 100 -13.31 20.54 7.32
N ASP A 101 -12.13 20.53 7.95
CA ASP A 101 -11.12 21.55 7.76
C ASP A 101 -10.41 21.36 6.42
N VAL A 102 -10.34 22.45 5.64
CA VAL A 102 -9.73 22.47 4.32
C VAL A 102 -8.22 22.68 4.44
N PHE A 103 -7.44 21.89 3.70
CA PHE A 103 -5.98 22.00 3.65
C PHE A 103 -5.44 21.78 2.23
N GLU A 104 -4.27 22.36 1.97
CA GLU A 104 -3.53 22.18 0.73
C GLU A 104 -2.92 20.78 0.64
N VAL A 105 -3.09 20.14 -0.51
CA VAL A 105 -2.57 18.80 -0.81
C VAL A 105 -1.27 18.95 -1.60
N ASP A 106 -0.15 18.72 -0.92
CA ASP A 106 1.14 18.52 -1.57
C ASP A 106 1.42 17.03 -1.86
N ARG A 107 2.52 16.75 -2.58
CA ARG A 107 2.94 15.38 -2.90
C ARG A 107 3.22 14.52 -1.66
N THR A 108 3.61 15.12 -0.55
CA THR A 108 3.87 14.40 0.70
C THR A 108 2.55 13.96 1.36
N ARG A 109 1.43 14.58 1.03
CA ARG A 109 0.09 14.16 1.46
C ARG A 109 -0.57 13.14 0.54
N ILE A 110 0.11 12.68 -0.52
CA ILE A 110 -0.42 11.65 -1.41
C ILE A 110 0.14 10.28 -1.01
N ALA A 111 -0.76 9.33 -0.76
CA ALA A 111 -0.42 7.93 -0.52
C ALA A 111 -0.83 7.05 -1.68
N GLN A 112 0.09 6.17 -2.10
CA GLN A 112 -0.25 5.01 -2.90
C GLN A 112 -0.81 3.91 -1.99
N VAL A 113 -2.04 3.51 -2.28
CA VAL A 113 -2.80 2.51 -1.52
C VAL A 113 -2.89 1.24 -2.36
N PHE A 114 -2.65 0.11 -1.70
CA PHE A 114 -2.77 -1.23 -2.23
C PHE A 114 -3.94 -1.91 -1.53
N GLU A 115 -4.94 -2.31 -2.30
CA GLU A 115 -6.12 -3.03 -1.83
C GLU A 115 -6.12 -4.41 -2.48
N PHE A 116 -6.19 -5.47 -1.70
CA PHE A 116 -6.29 -6.82 -2.27
C PHE A 116 -7.65 -7.06 -2.92
N ILE A 117 -7.62 -7.73 -4.08
CA ILE A 117 -8.84 -8.16 -4.78
C ILE A 117 -9.48 -9.32 -4.00
N LYS A 118 -10.81 -9.28 -3.84
CA LYS A 118 -11.62 -10.30 -3.16
C LYS A 118 -12.08 -11.39 -4.12
#